data_AF-A0A661KAA3-F1
#
_entry.id   AF-A0A661KAA3-F1
#
_cell.length_a   1.000
_cell.length_b   1.000
_cell.length_c   1.000
_cell.angle_alpha   90.00
_cell.angle_beta   90.00
_cell.angle_gamma   90.00
#
_symmetry.space_group_name_H-M   'P 1'
#
loop_
_entity.id
_entity.type
_entity.pdbx_description
1 polymer ?
#
loop_
_entity_poly.entity_id
_entity_poly.type
_entity_poly.pdbx_seq_one_letter_code
_entity_poly.pdbx_strand_id
1 'polypeptide(L)'
;MSIIILSLFGIAVLWMAVYGYRISAKTAEDYMLAGRGIGIIVMFFFTLFGISSAWSFYGYPGFLYRHGPAFVYFVWGCVVGFISLYMFLGPRLWAVAKLNNFLSPVEVLSQRYESNILRFVLTVVLLASIIPYIGLESLGVGLGFKAFAGFHPAVGIIYTTILLVFITLLGGMRMTAWTNILLGIIYTTTFLGSLLWIIRVAFPQGLSQAAHILAAKRPELLCAPGPRVVGEPLFTYPVIVGVFITGFM
;
A
#
# COMPACT_ATOMS: atom_id res chain seq x y z
N MET A 1 -16.28 -15.93 -18.16
CA MET A 1 -15.23 -14.91 -18.44
C MET A 1 -14.39 -14.60 -17.20
N SER A 2 -14.99 -14.22 -16.06
CA SER A 2 -14.27 -13.85 -14.83
C SER A 2 -13.32 -14.93 -14.31
N ILE A 3 -13.73 -16.21 -14.30
CA ILE A 3 -12.87 -17.32 -13.86
C ILE A 3 -11.61 -17.45 -14.73
N ILE A 4 -11.75 -17.31 -16.06
CA ILE A 4 -10.62 -17.44 -17.00
C ILE A 4 -9.58 -16.35 -16.71
N ILE A 5 -10.04 -15.10 -16.52
CA ILE A 5 -9.15 -13.96 -16.22
C ILE A 5 -8.42 -14.18 -14.89
N LEU A 6 -9.14 -14.60 -13.84
CA LEU A 6 -8.55 -14.86 -12.52
C LEU A 6 -7.56 -16.03 -12.57
N SER A 7 -7.86 -17.09 -13.31
CA SER A 7 -6.94 -18.22 -13.48
C SER A 7 -5.67 -17.79 -14.23
N LEU A 8 -5.80 -17.05 -15.34
CA LEU A 8 -4.65 -16.55 -16.10
C LEU A 8 -3.77 -15.63 -15.26
N PHE A 9 -4.38 -14.73 -14.49
CA PHE A 9 -3.67 -13.85 -13.57
C PHE A 9 -2.91 -14.65 -12.49
N GLY A 10 -3.56 -15.63 -11.88
CA GLY A 10 -2.93 -16.49 -10.88
C GLY A 10 -1.75 -17.28 -11.44
N ILE A 11 -1.90 -17.84 -12.65
CA ILE A 11 -0.83 -18.53 -13.35
C ILE A 11 0.34 -17.59 -13.64
N ALA A 12 0.08 -16.36 -14.08
CA ALA A 12 1.14 -15.37 -14.33
C ALA A 12 1.92 -15.04 -13.04
N VAL A 13 1.22 -14.82 -11.92
CA VAL A 13 1.86 -14.53 -10.62
C VAL A 13 2.66 -15.74 -10.11
N LEU A 14 2.12 -16.96 -10.23
CA LEU A 14 2.85 -18.18 -9.85
C LEU A 14 4.07 -18.42 -10.74
N TRP A 15 3.95 -18.16 -12.04
CA TRP A 15 5.08 -18.22 -12.96
C TRP A 15 6.18 -17.22 -12.56
N MET A 16 5.82 -15.99 -12.17
CA MET A 16 6.76 -15.02 -11.63
C MET A 16 7.46 -15.54 -10.37
N ALA A 17 6.72 -16.16 -9.44
CA ALA A 17 7.30 -16.74 -8.22
C ALA A 17 8.33 -17.84 -8.55
N VAL A 18 7.99 -18.76 -9.45
CA VAL A 18 8.90 -19.84 -9.90
C VAL A 18 10.10 -19.28 -10.66
N TYR A 19 9.88 -18.30 -11.54
CA TYR A 19 10.95 -17.64 -12.28
C TYR A 19 11.96 -16.99 -11.32
N GLY A 20 11.46 -16.27 -10.31
CA GLY A 20 12.26 -15.73 -9.21
C GLY A 20 13.13 -16.78 -8.56
N TYR A 21 12.53 -17.89 -8.15
CA TYR A 21 13.28 -18.98 -7.54
C TYR A 21 14.42 -19.50 -8.42
N ARG A 22 14.28 -19.51 -9.74
CA ARG A 22 15.34 -19.99 -10.65
C ARG A 22 16.50 -19.02 -10.79
N ILE A 23 16.23 -17.72 -10.71
CA ILE A 23 17.26 -16.67 -10.88
C ILE A 23 17.89 -16.20 -9.57
N SER A 24 17.26 -16.50 -8.43
CA SER A 24 17.73 -16.06 -7.12
C SER A 24 18.92 -16.88 -6.62
N ALA A 25 19.92 -16.18 -6.11
CA ALA A 25 20.99 -16.79 -5.33
C ALA A 25 20.37 -17.34 -4.02
N LYS A 26 20.80 -18.53 -3.60
CA LYS A 26 20.25 -19.19 -2.40
C LYS A 26 20.89 -18.64 -1.12
N THR A 27 20.88 -17.32 -0.97
CA THR A 27 21.45 -16.59 0.16
C THR A 27 20.40 -15.71 0.83
N ALA A 28 20.60 -15.42 2.12
CA ALA A 28 19.70 -14.55 2.88
C ALA A 28 19.66 -13.12 2.32
N GLU A 29 20.80 -12.60 1.85
CA GLU A 29 20.88 -11.28 1.25
C GLU A 29 20.12 -11.20 -0.08
N ASP A 30 20.18 -12.23 -0.93
CA ASP A 30 19.40 -12.24 -2.16
C ASP A 30 17.90 -12.36 -1.88
N TYR A 31 17.53 -13.20 -0.92
CA TYR A 31 16.13 -13.36 -0.53
C TYR A 31 15.54 -12.08 0.07
N MET A 32 16.25 -11.41 0.99
CA MET A 32 15.77 -10.23 1.71
C MET A 32 15.95 -8.92 0.94
N LEU A 33 17.02 -8.77 0.17
CA LEU A 33 17.41 -7.50 -0.47
C LEU A 33 17.61 -7.60 -1.98
N ALA A 34 17.29 -8.75 -2.60
CA ALA A 34 17.53 -9.02 -4.03
C ALA A 34 19.01 -8.79 -4.44
N GLY A 35 19.94 -9.06 -3.51
CA GLY A 35 21.37 -8.85 -3.69
C GLY A 35 21.74 -7.38 -3.77
N ARG A 36 20.87 -6.49 -3.25
CA ARG A 36 20.98 -5.02 -3.34
C ARG A 36 21.05 -4.51 -4.78
N GLY A 37 20.58 -5.31 -5.74
CA GLY A 37 20.66 -5.02 -7.18
C GLY A 37 19.41 -4.35 -7.77
N ILE A 38 18.44 -3.96 -6.94
CA ILE A 38 17.23 -3.27 -7.43
C ILE A 38 17.63 -1.86 -7.89
N GLY A 39 17.51 -1.60 -9.19
CA GLY A 39 17.80 -0.29 -9.78
C GLY A 39 16.82 0.79 -9.33
N ILE A 40 17.21 2.05 -9.45
CA ILE A 40 16.46 3.21 -8.93
C ILE A 40 15.02 3.31 -9.48
N ILE A 41 14.81 3.00 -10.76
CA ILE A 41 13.49 3.05 -11.40
C ILE A 41 12.58 1.98 -10.82
N VAL A 42 13.09 0.75 -10.70
CA VAL A 42 12.34 -0.37 -10.12
C VAL A 42 12.03 -0.07 -8.65
N MET A 43 12.99 0.45 -7.90
CA MET A 43 12.79 0.84 -6.51
C MET A 43 11.70 1.92 -6.38
N PHE A 44 11.72 2.95 -7.22
CA PHE A 44 10.72 4.01 -7.21
C PHE A 44 9.29 3.47 -7.38
N PHE A 45 9.05 2.68 -8.43
CA PHE A 45 7.72 2.10 -8.66
C PHE A 45 7.35 1.05 -7.62
N PHE A 46 8.31 0.23 -7.19
CA PHE A 46 8.10 -0.74 -6.13
C PHE A 46 7.65 -0.08 -4.83
N THR A 47 8.31 1.01 -4.40
CA THR A 47 7.92 1.76 -3.20
C THR A 47 6.59 2.47 -3.41
N LEU A 48 6.40 3.15 -4.54
CA LEU A 48 5.15 3.87 -4.85
C LEU A 48 3.92 2.95 -4.78
N PHE A 49 3.99 1.80 -5.44
CA PHE A 49 2.89 0.83 -5.46
C PHE A 49 2.84 -0.03 -4.19
N GLY A 50 3.98 -0.27 -3.54
CA GLY A 50 4.06 -1.07 -2.31
C GLY A 50 3.43 -0.40 -1.08
N ILE A 51 3.31 0.93 -1.07
CA ILE A 51 2.61 1.68 -0.01
C ILE A 51 1.08 1.60 -0.17
N SER A 52 0.60 1.20 -1.35
CA SER A 52 -0.83 1.07 -1.63
C SER A 52 -1.42 -0.15 -0.92
N SER A 53 -2.56 0.04 -0.27
CA SER A 53 -3.18 -0.94 0.65
C SER A 53 -4.69 -1.00 0.47
N ALA A 54 -5.36 -2.03 1.00
CA ALA A 54 -6.82 -2.14 0.99
C ALA A 54 -7.51 -0.90 1.60
N TRP A 55 -6.88 -0.28 2.61
CA TRP A 55 -7.34 1.00 3.16
C TRP A 55 -7.41 2.10 2.11
N SER A 56 -6.41 2.22 1.24
CA SER A 56 -6.32 3.33 0.28
C SER A 56 -7.45 3.31 -0.77
N PHE A 57 -8.12 2.17 -0.95
CA PHE A 57 -9.03 1.91 -2.08
C PHE A 57 -10.45 1.67 -1.62
N TYR A 58 -10.62 0.89 -0.55
CA TYR A 58 -11.93 0.57 0.01
C TYR A 58 -12.25 1.49 1.19
N GLY A 59 -11.28 1.66 2.09
CA GLY A 59 -11.46 2.43 3.33
C GLY A 59 -11.57 3.92 3.05
N TYR A 60 -10.56 4.49 2.42
CA TYR A 60 -10.41 5.93 2.30
C TYR A 60 -11.45 6.60 1.39
N PRO A 61 -11.81 6.07 0.20
CA PRO A 61 -12.92 6.63 -0.56
C PRO A 61 -14.26 6.52 0.17
N GLY A 62 -14.49 5.43 0.92
CA GLY A 62 -15.67 5.29 1.78
C GLY A 62 -15.68 6.29 2.95
N PHE A 63 -14.50 6.62 3.47
CA PHE A 63 -14.30 7.66 4.46
C PHE A 63 -14.63 9.05 3.88
N LEU A 64 -14.06 9.39 2.72
CA LEU A 64 -14.36 10.64 2.00
C LEU A 64 -15.85 10.78 1.66
N TYR A 65 -16.53 9.68 1.32
CA TYR A 65 -17.97 9.69 1.05
C TYR A 65 -18.81 10.12 2.26
N ARG A 66 -18.34 9.83 3.48
CA ARG A 66 -19.03 10.17 4.74
C ARG A 66 -18.59 11.50 5.32
N HIS A 67 -17.34 11.87 5.10
CA HIS A 67 -16.68 12.99 5.78
C HIS A 67 -16.30 14.15 4.87
N GLY A 68 -16.46 14.00 3.56
CA GLY A 68 -16.25 15.06 2.59
C GLY A 68 -14.85 15.07 1.97
N PRO A 69 -14.69 15.77 0.83
CA PRO A 69 -13.46 15.78 0.04
C PRO A 69 -12.31 16.54 0.72
N ALA A 70 -12.59 17.41 1.69
CA ALA A 70 -11.57 18.19 2.40
C ALA A 70 -10.51 17.32 3.07
N PHE A 71 -10.83 16.07 3.41
CA PHE A 71 -9.86 15.14 3.98
C PHE A 71 -8.71 14.78 3.03
N VAL A 72 -8.79 15.09 1.73
CA VAL A 72 -7.68 14.89 0.78
C VAL A 72 -6.33 15.43 1.27
N TYR A 73 -6.32 16.48 2.11
CA TYR A 73 -5.09 17.01 2.73
C TYR A 73 -4.34 15.97 3.59
N PHE A 74 -5.05 15.02 4.21
CA PHE A 74 -4.44 13.91 4.94
C PHE A 74 -3.56 13.06 4.02
N VAL A 75 -4.06 12.71 2.83
CA VAL A 75 -3.30 11.94 1.84
C VAL A 75 -2.05 12.70 1.40
N TRP A 76 -2.18 14.00 1.12
CA TRP A 76 -1.03 14.83 0.77
C TRP A 76 0.00 14.90 1.90
N GLY A 77 -0.43 14.98 3.15
CA GLY A 77 0.48 14.90 4.32
C GLY A 77 1.22 13.57 4.38
N CYS A 78 0.52 12.44 4.21
CA CYS A 78 1.16 11.12 4.14
C CYS A 78 2.17 11.04 2.98
N VAL A 79 1.83 11.53 1.80
CA VAL A 79 2.71 11.51 0.62
C VAL A 79 3.99 12.30 0.89
N VAL A 80 3.87 13.53 1.42
CA VAL A 80 5.03 14.35 1.77
C VAL A 80 5.88 13.63 2.82
N GLY A 81 5.29 13.02 3.85
CA GLY A 81 6.04 12.28 4.85
C GLY A 81 6.76 11.04 4.36
N PHE A 82 6.12 10.26 3.48
CA PHE A 82 6.81 9.13 2.85
C PHE A 82 7.96 9.61 1.98
N ILE A 83 7.80 10.72 1.24
CA ILE A 83 8.87 11.30 0.43
C ILE A 83 10.02 11.76 1.32
N SER A 84 9.75 12.49 2.41
CA SER A 84 10.78 12.97 3.34
C SER A 84 11.53 11.82 3.99
N LEU A 85 10.83 10.82 4.51
CA LEU A 85 11.47 9.61 5.05
C LEU A 85 12.34 8.92 4.00
N TYR A 86 11.83 8.77 2.77
CA TYR A 86 12.57 8.12 1.69
C TYR A 86 13.79 8.93 1.24
N MET A 87 13.71 10.27 1.22
CA MET A 87 14.82 11.12 0.76
C MET A 87 15.87 11.38 1.85
N PHE A 88 15.46 11.59 3.10
CA PHE A 88 16.37 11.98 4.18
C PHE A 88 16.87 10.80 5.00
N LEU A 89 16.00 9.84 5.33
CA LEU A 89 16.34 8.70 6.18
C LEU A 89 16.76 7.47 5.36
N GLY A 90 16.09 7.22 4.23
CA GLY A 90 16.32 6.07 3.35
C GLY A 90 17.79 5.87 2.93
N PRO A 91 18.45 6.86 2.29
CA PRO A 91 19.83 6.73 1.83
C PRO A 91 20.82 6.49 2.98
N ARG A 92 20.58 7.12 4.13
CA ARG A 92 21.43 6.97 5.32
C ARG A 92 21.31 5.55 5.89
N LEU A 93 20.08 5.05 6.06
CA LEU A 93 19.85 3.68 6.50
C LEU A 93 20.41 2.66 5.51
N TRP A 94 20.24 2.88 4.21
CA TRP A 94 20.77 2.00 3.17
C TRP A 94 22.30 1.94 3.19
N ALA A 95 22.97 3.09 3.33
CA ALA A 95 24.43 3.15 3.42
C ALA A 95 24.95 2.41 4.66
N VAL A 96 24.36 2.65 5.84
CA VAL A 96 24.73 1.97 7.10
C VAL A 96 24.49 0.46 6.99
N ALA A 97 23.33 0.05 6.45
CA ALA A 97 23.01 -1.35 6.27
C ALA A 97 23.96 -2.03 5.28
N LYS A 98 24.40 -1.33 4.23
CA LYS A 98 25.34 -1.86 3.24
C LYS A 98 26.75 -2.03 3.81
N LEU A 99 27.24 -1.08 4.59
CA LEU A 99 28.57 -1.14 5.20
C LEU A 99 28.71 -2.29 6.20
N ASN A 100 27.63 -2.61 6.92
CA ASN A 100 27.63 -3.59 8.01
C ASN A 100 26.95 -4.92 7.62
N ASN A 101 26.54 -5.08 6.37
CA ASN A 101 25.77 -6.24 5.88
C ASN A 101 24.49 -6.52 6.67
N PHE A 102 23.83 -5.49 7.21
CA PHE A 102 22.54 -5.64 7.87
C PHE A 102 21.45 -5.95 6.85
N LEU A 103 20.54 -6.86 7.25
CA LEU A 103 19.41 -7.31 6.46
C LEU A 103 18.10 -6.68 6.92
N SER A 104 18.03 -6.15 8.14
CA SER A 104 16.82 -5.53 8.68
C SER A 104 17.06 -4.16 9.33
N PRO A 105 16.05 -3.26 9.34
CA PRO A 105 16.14 -2.01 10.11
C PRO A 105 16.30 -2.25 11.62
N VAL A 106 15.77 -3.37 12.13
CA VAL A 106 15.89 -3.74 13.54
C VAL A 106 17.35 -4.01 13.90
N GLU A 107 18.12 -4.66 13.01
CA GLU A 107 19.57 -4.86 13.21
C GLU A 107 20.30 -3.53 13.30
N VAL A 108 20.03 -2.60 12.38
CA VAL A 108 20.63 -1.26 12.38
C VAL A 108 20.39 -0.55 13.72
N LEU A 109 19.14 -0.55 14.20
CA LEU A 109 18.78 0.12 15.45
C LEU A 109 19.36 -0.61 16.66
N SER A 110 19.29 -1.94 16.70
CA SER A 110 19.83 -2.73 17.80
C SER A 110 21.33 -2.56 17.96
N GLN A 111 22.07 -2.50 16.84
CA GLN A 111 23.51 -2.25 16.87
C GLN A 111 23.82 -0.81 17.25
N ARG A 112 23.03 0.16 16.77
CA ARG A 112 23.23 1.57 17.09
C ARG A 112 23.09 1.87 18.59
N TYR A 113 22.19 1.17 19.27
CA TYR A 113 21.92 1.33 20.70
C TYR A 113 22.51 0.20 21.57
N GLU A 114 23.23 -0.74 20.97
CA GLU A 114 23.86 -1.89 21.64
C GLU A 114 22.92 -2.65 22.60
N SER A 115 21.63 -2.76 22.24
CA SER A 115 20.58 -3.27 23.13
C SER A 115 19.81 -4.44 22.53
N ASN A 116 20.03 -5.62 23.13
CA ASN A 116 19.28 -6.85 22.79
C ASN A 116 17.80 -6.77 23.22
N ILE A 117 17.50 -6.01 24.29
CA ILE A 117 16.12 -5.76 24.73
C ILE A 117 15.40 -4.94 23.67
N LEU A 118 16.04 -3.87 23.16
CA LEU A 118 15.48 -3.06 22.09
C LEU A 118 15.22 -3.90 20.84
N ARG A 119 16.17 -4.76 20.46
CA ARG A 119 16.00 -5.71 19.34
C ARG A 119 14.75 -6.56 19.50
N PHE A 120 14.57 -7.18 20.67
CA PHE A 120 13.43 -8.03 20.96
C PHE A 120 12.10 -7.26 20.89
N VAL A 121 12.03 -6.10 21.57
CA VAL A 121 10.84 -5.26 21.59
C VAL A 121 10.45 -4.82 20.18
N LEU A 122 11.41 -4.32 19.39
CA LEU A 122 11.14 -3.90 18.01
C LEU A 122 10.65 -5.05 17.14
N THR A 123 11.28 -6.23 17.23
CA THR A 123 10.82 -7.42 16.49
C THR A 123 9.40 -7.82 16.88
N VAL A 124 9.08 -7.87 18.17
CA VAL A 124 7.73 -8.23 18.65
C VAL A 124 6.69 -7.22 18.18
N VAL A 125 6.98 -5.93 18.29
CA VAL A 125 6.06 -4.86 17.84
C VAL A 125 5.83 -4.94 16.33
N LEU A 126 6.87 -5.15 15.53
CA LEU A 126 6.74 -5.29 14.09
C LEU A 126 5.92 -6.53 13.70
N LEU A 127 6.19 -7.68 14.33
CA LEU A 127 5.43 -8.91 14.07
C LEU A 127 3.97 -8.78 14.51
N ALA A 128 3.72 -8.20 15.68
CA ALA A 128 2.36 -7.96 16.18
C ALA A 128 1.57 -7.00 15.28
N SER A 129 2.26 -6.06 14.62
CA SER A 129 1.63 -5.11 13.70
C SER A 129 1.35 -5.72 12.32
N ILE A 130 2.24 -6.58 11.81
CA ILE A 130 2.14 -7.09 10.43
C ILE A 130 1.11 -8.22 10.26
N ILE A 131 0.90 -9.03 11.30
CA ILE A 131 -0.08 -10.12 11.28
C ILE A 131 -1.50 -9.62 11.00
N PRO A 132 -2.08 -8.67 11.78
CA PRO A 132 -3.41 -8.15 11.50
C PRO A 132 -3.45 -7.38 10.18
N TYR A 133 -2.36 -6.70 9.82
CA TYR A 133 -2.26 -5.96 8.57
C TYR A 133 -2.45 -6.87 7.35
N ILE A 134 -1.70 -7.98 7.25
CA ILE A 134 -1.83 -8.94 6.14
C ILE A 134 -3.23 -9.56 6.10
N GLY A 135 -3.86 -9.80 7.25
CA GLY A 135 -5.23 -10.31 7.32
C GLY A 135 -6.25 -9.35 6.70
N LEU A 136 -6.14 -8.05 6.97
CA LEU A 136 -7.01 -7.01 6.41
C LEU A 136 -6.83 -6.87 4.89
N GLU A 137 -5.60 -6.99 4.39
CA GLU A 137 -5.32 -6.92 2.95
C GLU A 137 -6.01 -8.06 2.18
N SER A 138 -5.89 -9.30 2.68
CA SER A 138 -6.54 -10.47 2.07
C SER A 138 -8.07 -10.35 2.08
N LEU A 139 -8.65 -9.79 3.14
CA LEU A 139 -10.09 -9.51 3.21
C LEU A 139 -10.53 -8.51 2.13
N GLY A 140 -9.73 -7.48 1.88
CA GLY A 140 -9.97 -6.50 0.80
C GLY A 140 -10.10 -7.19 -0.57
N VAL A 141 -9.22 -8.15 -0.87
CA VAL A 141 -9.32 -8.92 -2.12
C VAL A 141 -10.54 -9.84 -2.14
N GLY A 142 -10.88 -10.48 -1.01
CA GLY A 142 -12.09 -11.28 -0.88
C GLY A 142 -13.37 -10.51 -1.18
N LEU A 143 -13.48 -9.27 -0.69
CA LEU A 143 -14.59 -8.37 -0.99
C LEU A 143 -14.61 -7.97 -2.48
N GLY A 144 -13.45 -7.75 -3.08
CA GLY A 144 -13.32 -7.53 -4.52
C GLY A 144 -13.84 -8.71 -5.35
N PHE A 145 -13.53 -9.94 -4.94
CA PHE A 145 -14.04 -11.16 -5.61
C PHE A 145 -15.57 -11.26 -5.54
N LYS A 146 -16.15 -10.93 -4.39
CA LYS A 146 -17.61 -10.87 -4.23
C LYS A 146 -18.23 -9.81 -5.16
N ALA A 147 -17.64 -8.62 -5.21
CA ALA A 147 -18.14 -7.53 -6.04
C ALA A 147 -18.02 -7.80 -7.55
N PHE A 148 -16.92 -8.43 -7.98
CA PHE A 148 -16.63 -8.67 -9.40
C PHE A 148 -17.28 -9.93 -9.97
N ALA A 149 -17.26 -11.03 -9.22
CA ALA A 149 -17.66 -12.35 -9.72
C ALA A 149 -18.81 -12.99 -8.92
N GLY A 150 -19.31 -12.33 -7.87
CA GLY A 150 -20.37 -12.88 -7.02
C GLY A 150 -19.92 -14.03 -6.12
N PHE A 151 -18.61 -14.31 -6.03
CA PHE A 151 -18.09 -15.41 -5.22
C PHE A 151 -18.17 -15.11 -3.72
N HIS A 152 -18.19 -16.18 -2.93
CA HIS A 152 -18.06 -16.06 -1.49
C HIS A 152 -16.67 -15.44 -1.14
N PRO A 153 -16.58 -14.42 -0.25
CA PRO A 153 -15.32 -13.72 0.03
C PRO A 153 -14.16 -14.64 0.44
N ALA A 154 -14.46 -15.75 1.12
CA ALA A 154 -13.48 -16.76 1.50
C ALA A 154 -12.67 -17.30 0.31
N VAL A 155 -13.28 -17.42 -0.88
CA VAL A 155 -12.58 -17.88 -2.09
C VAL A 155 -11.47 -16.91 -2.48
N GLY A 156 -11.76 -15.60 -2.48
CA GLY A 156 -10.75 -14.57 -2.79
C GLY A 156 -9.67 -14.46 -1.72
N ILE A 157 -10.02 -14.62 -0.44
CA ILE A 157 -9.06 -14.64 0.67
C ILE A 157 -8.07 -15.80 0.51
N ILE A 158 -8.58 -17.02 0.29
CA ILE A 158 -7.76 -18.21 0.12
C ILE A 158 -6.89 -18.08 -1.14
N TYR A 159 -7.48 -17.63 -2.25
CA TYR A 159 -6.79 -17.41 -3.51
C TYR A 159 -5.59 -16.47 -3.35
N THR A 160 -5.80 -15.28 -2.79
CA THR A 160 -4.73 -14.30 -2.57
C THR A 160 -3.70 -14.80 -1.58
N THR A 161 -4.12 -15.46 -0.50
CA THR A 161 -3.20 -16.02 0.50
C THR A 161 -2.26 -17.04 -0.14
N ILE A 162 -2.79 -17.94 -0.97
CA ILE A 162 -1.97 -18.92 -1.69
C ILE A 162 -0.95 -18.22 -2.59
N LEU A 163 -1.38 -17.27 -3.42
CA LEU A 163 -0.47 -16.52 -4.30
C LEU A 163 0.61 -15.78 -3.52
N LEU A 164 0.23 -15.13 -2.41
CA LEU A 164 1.14 -14.37 -1.55
C LEU A 164 2.16 -15.28 -0.88
N VAL A 165 1.76 -16.45 -0.39
CA VAL A 165 2.67 -17.43 0.19
C VAL A 165 3.66 -17.92 -0.86
N PHE A 166 3.20 -18.30 -2.05
CA PHE A 166 4.09 -18.79 -3.10
C PHE A 166 5.09 -17.73 -3.58
N ILE A 167 4.64 -16.49 -3.80
CA ILE A 167 5.54 -15.43 -4.23
C ILE A 167 6.55 -15.06 -3.14
N THR A 168 6.13 -15.06 -1.87
CA THR A 168 7.03 -14.73 -0.77
C THR A 168 8.05 -15.84 -0.56
N LEU A 169 7.64 -17.12 -0.56
CA LEU A 169 8.54 -18.24 -0.33
C LEU A 169 9.51 -18.47 -1.49
N LEU A 170 9.04 -18.40 -2.74
CA LEU A 170 9.84 -18.74 -3.91
C LEU A 170 10.50 -17.52 -4.56
N GLY A 171 9.78 -16.41 -4.63
CA GLY A 171 10.18 -15.24 -5.40
C GLY A 171 11.17 -14.31 -4.69
N GLY A 172 11.11 -14.24 -3.36
CA GLY A 172 11.92 -13.31 -2.55
C GLY A 172 11.71 -11.84 -2.93
N MET A 173 12.55 -10.96 -2.40
CA MET A 173 12.43 -9.50 -2.60
C MET A 173 12.44 -9.09 -4.08
N ARG A 174 13.19 -9.80 -4.93
CA ARG A 174 13.28 -9.49 -6.37
C ARG A 174 11.92 -9.63 -7.05
N MET A 175 11.24 -10.76 -6.87
CA MET A 175 9.93 -10.95 -7.51
C MET A 175 8.83 -10.18 -6.81
N THR A 176 8.90 -10.00 -5.49
CA THR A 176 7.98 -9.10 -4.80
C THR A 176 8.03 -7.70 -5.40
N ALA A 177 9.22 -7.17 -5.72
CA ALA A 177 9.35 -5.87 -6.37
C ALA A 177 8.69 -5.85 -7.76
N TRP A 178 8.99 -6.83 -8.61
CA TRP A 178 8.42 -6.89 -9.96
C TRP A 178 6.91 -7.13 -9.97
N THR A 179 6.40 -7.98 -9.09
CA THR A 179 4.96 -8.23 -8.99
C THR A 179 4.25 -7.00 -8.46
N ASN A 180 4.80 -6.27 -7.49
CA ASN A 180 4.21 -5.00 -7.06
C ASN A 180 4.14 -3.98 -8.20
N ILE A 181 5.16 -3.90 -9.07
CA ILE A 181 5.12 -3.03 -10.25
C ILE A 181 4.01 -3.45 -11.21
N LEU A 182 3.93 -4.76 -11.53
CA LEU A 182 2.88 -5.28 -12.40
C LEU A 182 1.48 -4.98 -11.85
N LEU A 183 1.25 -5.30 -10.57
CA LEU A 183 -0.03 -5.05 -9.89
C LEU A 183 -0.34 -3.56 -9.82
N GLY A 184 0.66 -2.73 -9.52
CA GLY A 184 0.53 -1.28 -9.46
C GLY A 184 0.15 -0.66 -10.79
N ILE A 185 0.72 -1.13 -11.90
CA ILE A 185 0.35 -0.67 -13.25
C ILE A 185 -1.09 -1.09 -13.59
N ILE A 186 -1.43 -2.37 -13.40
CA ILE A 186 -2.78 -2.88 -13.66
C ILE A 186 -3.80 -2.10 -12.83
N TYR A 187 -3.50 -1.90 -11.55
CA TYR A 187 -4.34 -1.15 -10.65
C TYR A 187 -4.51 0.30 -11.12
N THR A 188 -3.40 1.03 -11.28
CA THR A 188 -3.42 2.46 -11.58
C THR A 188 -4.17 2.74 -12.88
N THR A 189 -3.93 1.92 -13.90
CA THR A 189 -4.63 2.04 -15.19
C THR A 189 -6.13 1.75 -15.07
N THR A 190 -6.51 0.71 -14.32
CA THR A 190 -7.92 0.36 -14.09
C THR A 190 -8.64 1.42 -13.26
N PHE A 191 -8.00 1.91 -12.19
CA PHE A 191 -8.57 2.92 -11.30
C PHE A 191 -8.73 4.27 -12.01
N LEU A 192 -7.68 4.78 -12.64
CA LEU A 192 -7.78 6.05 -13.38
C LEU A 192 -8.74 5.92 -14.57
N GLY A 193 -8.72 4.79 -15.28
CA GLY A 193 -9.64 4.53 -16.38
C GLY A 193 -11.10 4.52 -15.93
N SER A 194 -11.42 3.78 -14.86
CA SER A 194 -12.78 3.74 -14.29
C SER A 194 -13.22 5.09 -13.73
N LEU A 195 -12.32 5.84 -13.09
CA LEU A 195 -12.60 7.18 -12.58
C LEU A 195 -12.95 8.14 -13.73
N LEU A 196 -12.14 8.18 -14.79
CA LEU A 196 -12.39 9.01 -15.96
C LEU A 196 -13.70 8.62 -16.66
N TRP A 197 -13.99 7.32 -16.75
CA TRP A 197 -15.25 6.83 -17.30
C TRP A 197 -16.46 7.28 -16.47
N ILE A 198 -16.42 7.12 -15.15
CA ILE A 198 -17.49 7.56 -14.25
C ILE A 198 -17.70 9.07 -14.35
N ILE A 199 -16.62 9.87 -14.36
CA ILE A 199 -16.72 11.32 -14.49
C ILE A 199 -17.45 11.70 -15.79
N ARG A 200 -17.09 11.07 -16.91
CA ARG A 200 -17.72 11.36 -18.21
C ARG A 200 -19.19 10.96 -18.26
N VAL A 201 -19.56 9.81 -17.69
CA VAL A 201 -20.93 9.28 -17.75
C VAL A 201 -21.85 9.97 -16.73
N ALA A 202 -21.39 10.13 -15.49
CA ALA A 202 -22.20 10.66 -14.40
C ALA A 202 -22.21 12.21 -14.35
N PHE A 203 -21.16 12.86 -14.85
CA PHE A 203 -21.01 14.31 -14.82
C PHE A 203 -20.58 14.84 -16.20
N PRO A 204 -21.49 14.92 -17.19
CA PRO A 204 -21.17 15.34 -18.55
C PRO A 204 -20.58 16.77 -18.64
N GLN A 205 -20.91 17.65 -17.68
CA GLN A 205 -20.34 19.00 -17.59
C GLN A 205 -19.06 19.05 -16.73
N GLY A 206 -18.51 17.89 -16.35
CA GLY A 206 -17.29 17.74 -15.57
C GLY A 206 -17.49 17.86 -14.07
N LEU A 207 -16.37 17.94 -13.34
CA LEU A 207 -16.36 17.94 -11.87
C LEU A 207 -17.01 19.18 -11.24
N SER A 208 -17.16 20.29 -11.98
CA SER A 208 -17.88 21.47 -11.51
C SER A 208 -19.36 21.14 -11.22
N GLN A 209 -20.00 20.34 -12.08
CA GLN A 209 -21.35 19.85 -11.87
C GLN A 209 -21.46 19.01 -10.59
N ALA A 210 -20.47 18.13 -10.35
CA ALA A 210 -20.41 17.33 -9.13
C ALA A 210 -20.29 18.23 -7.88
N ALA A 211 -19.45 19.27 -7.94
CA ALA A 211 -19.29 20.24 -6.85
C ALA A 211 -20.58 21.04 -6.58
N HIS A 212 -21.29 21.48 -7.62
CA HIS A 212 -22.58 22.17 -7.47
C HIS A 212 -23.66 21.26 -6.87
N ILE A 213 -23.74 20.00 -7.30
CA ILE A 213 -24.67 19.01 -6.72
C ILE A 213 -24.35 18.78 -5.24
N LEU A 214 -23.06 18.66 -4.90
CA LEU A 214 -22.61 18.47 -3.53
C LEU A 214 -22.97 19.68 -2.65
N ALA A 215 -22.72 20.89 -3.14
CA ALA A 215 -23.07 22.14 -2.46
C ALA A 215 -24.58 22.28 -2.22
N ALA A 216 -25.40 21.85 -3.18
CA ALA A 216 -26.85 21.94 -3.07
C ALA A 216 -27.46 20.87 -2.15
N LYS A 217 -26.94 19.63 -2.18
CA LYS A 217 -27.54 18.49 -1.45
C LYS A 217 -26.94 18.24 -0.07
N ARG A 218 -25.64 18.46 0.09
CA ARG A 218 -24.89 18.19 1.33
C ARG A 218 -23.79 19.23 1.52
N PRO A 219 -24.13 20.52 1.71
CA PRO A 219 -23.15 21.58 1.92
C PRO A 219 -22.25 21.32 3.13
N GLU A 220 -22.74 20.56 4.11
CA GLU A 220 -21.99 20.16 5.30
C GLU A 220 -20.77 19.29 4.99
N LEU A 221 -20.69 18.63 3.83
CA LEU A 221 -19.50 17.88 3.41
C LEU A 221 -18.41 18.77 2.82
N LEU A 222 -18.71 20.03 2.49
CA LEU A 222 -17.74 20.98 1.94
C LEU A 222 -16.97 21.75 3.01
N CYS A 223 -17.43 21.77 4.26
CA CYS A 223 -16.63 22.32 5.34
C CYS A 223 -15.45 21.40 5.64
N ALA A 224 -14.29 21.94 5.98
CA ALA A 224 -13.20 21.17 6.55
C ALA A 224 -13.42 21.08 8.09
N PRO A 225 -13.27 19.92 8.73
CA PRO A 225 -12.94 18.59 8.23
C PRO A 225 -14.23 17.76 8.08
N GLY A 226 -15.31 18.32 7.55
CA GLY A 226 -16.61 17.65 7.41
C GLY A 226 -17.45 17.60 8.70
N PRO A 227 -18.69 17.10 8.60
CA PRO A 227 -19.73 17.29 9.61
C PRO A 227 -19.69 16.29 10.77
N ARG A 228 -18.78 15.30 10.75
CA ARG A 228 -18.78 14.15 11.69
C ARG A 228 -17.44 13.84 12.38
N VAL A 229 -16.52 14.80 12.47
CA VAL A 229 -15.24 14.56 13.18
C VAL A 229 -15.39 14.54 14.72
N VAL A 230 -16.57 14.89 15.23
CA VAL A 230 -16.91 14.80 16.65
C VAL A 230 -17.06 13.33 17.06
N GLY A 231 -15.93 12.67 17.35
CA GLY A 231 -15.88 11.28 17.82
C GLY A 231 -14.74 10.42 17.25
N GLU A 232 -14.04 10.89 16.21
CA GLU A 232 -12.89 10.18 15.62
C GLU A 232 -11.58 10.94 15.93
N PRO A 233 -10.92 10.65 17.07
CA PRO A 233 -9.79 11.44 17.56
C PRO A 233 -8.57 11.42 16.61
N LEU A 234 -8.42 10.37 15.80
CA LEU A 234 -7.33 10.23 14.81
C LEU A 234 -7.42 11.19 13.61
N PHE A 235 -8.54 11.89 13.41
CA PHE A 235 -8.78 12.68 12.20
C PHE A 235 -9.16 14.13 12.49
N THR A 236 -8.74 14.64 13.66
CA THR A 236 -8.88 16.05 14.03
C THR A 236 -7.86 16.94 13.32
N TYR A 237 -8.15 18.24 13.22
CA TYR A 237 -7.27 19.26 12.66
C TYR A 237 -5.78 19.14 13.09
N PRO A 238 -5.47 18.94 14.39
CA PRO A 238 -4.09 18.81 14.85
C PRO A 238 -3.41 17.55 14.34
N VAL A 239 -4.15 16.46 14.08
CA VAL A 239 -3.58 15.22 13.57
C VAL A 239 -3.32 15.31 12.07
N ILE A 240 -4.23 15.92 11.30
CA ILE A 240 -4.00 16.16 9.86
C ILE A 240 -2.82 17.11 9.65
N VAL A 241 -2.79 18.22 10.40
CA VAL A 241 -1.66 19.16 10.40
C VAL A 241 -0.40 18.49 10.97
N GLY A 242 -0.54 17.65 12.00
CA GLY A 242 0.55 16.91 12.61
C GLY A 242 1.20 15.91 11.67
N VAL A 243 0.41 15.16 10.89
CA VAL A 243 0.87 14.25 9.82
C VAL A 243 1.49 15.03 8.67
N PHE A 244 0.94 16.20 8.34
CA PHE A 244 1.53 17.09 7.34
C PHE A 244 2.90 17.60 7.82
N ILE A 245 3.01 18.09 9.06
CA ILE A 245 4.25 18.63 9.65
C ILE A 245 5.30 17.55 9.92
N THR A 246 4.92 16.39 10.48
CA THR A 246 5.85 15.24 10.58
C THR A 246 6.26 14.74 9.21
N GLY A 247 5.42 14.97 8.19
CA GLY A 247 5.81 14.72 6.83
C GLY A 247 6.90 15.66 6.29
N PHE A 248 7.07 16.86 6.85
CA PHE A 248 8.10 17.83 6.47
C PHE A 248 9.43 17.69 7.25
N MET A 249 9.42 17.00 8.40
CA MET A 249 10.61 16.76 9.24
C MET A 249 11.37 15.50 8.84
#